data_AF-A0A8C5MHA1-F1
#
_entry.id   AF-A0A8C5MHA1-F1
#
_cell.length_a   1.000
_cell.length_b   1.000
_cell.length_c   1.000
_cell.angle_alpha   90.00
_cell.angle_beta   90.00
_cell.angle_gamma   90.00
#
_symmetry.space_group_name_H-M   'P 1'
#
loop_
_entity.id
_entity.type
_entity.pdbx_description
1 polymer ?
#
loop_
_entity_poly.entity_id
_entity_poly.type
_entity_poly.pdbx_seq_one_letter_code
_entity_poly.pdbx_strand_id
1 'polypeptide(L)'
;LQELRGILSDTEFHSKMENAEVLELTVKRVQRILQSKTAESDRLQHEASERFAAGYIQCMHEVHTFVSNCPGIDASLAAELLNHLLESMPLTLSLLRLFPHRLEGQAVPFQSVPVLTR
;
A
#
# COMPACT_ATOMS: atom_id res chain seq x y z
N LEU A 1 -33.73 58.65 -1.02
CA LEU A 1 -33.94 57.48 -0.13
C LEU A 1 -34.01 56.15 -0.88
N GLN A 2 -34.73 56.06 -2.02
CA GLN A 2 -34.86 54.80 -2.78
C GLN A 2 -33.58 54.37 -3.51
N GLU A 3 -32.82 55.31 -4.09
CA GLU A 3 -31.50 55.03 -4.69
C GLU A 3 -30.48 54.50 -3.68
N LEU A 4 -30.42 55.10 -2.49
CA LEU A 4 -29.55 54.62 -1.40
C LEU A 4 -29.86 53.18 -0.98
N ARG A 5 -31.13 52.78 -1.00
CA ARG A 5 -31.53 51.39 -0.73
C ARG A 5 -31.08 50.43 -1.85
N GLY A 6 -31.13 50.86 -3.11
CA GLY A 6 -30.64 50.07 -4.25
C GLY A 6 -29.13 49.81 -4.17
N ILE A 7 -28.35 50.85 -3.88
CA ILE A 7 -26.89 50.75 -3.74
C ILE A 7 -26.51 49.82 -2.58
N LEU A 8 -27.21 49.91 -1.45
CA LEU A 8 -26.99 49.01 -0.32
C LEU A 8 -27.31 47.56 -0.68
N SER A 9 -28.41 47.29 -1.38
CA SER A 9 -28.75 45.92 -1.83
C SER A 9 -27.75 45.36 -2.85
N ASP A 10 -27.22 46.19 -3.74
CA ASP A 10 -26.21 45.78 -4.72
C ASP A 10 -24.88 45.45 -4.03
N THR A 11 -24.51 46.24 -3.01
CA THR A 11 -23.32 46.00 -2.19
C THR A 11 -23.45 44.69 -1.38
N GLU A 12 -24.64 44.43 -0.82
CA GLU A 12 -24.93 43.17 -0.11
C GLU A 12 -24.90 41.96 -1.05
N PHE A 13 -25.41 42.10 -2.27
CA PHE A 13 -25.36 41.04 -3.28
C PHE A 13 -23.92 40.74 -3.71
N HIS A 14 -23.13 41.79 -3.96
CA HIS A 14 -21.71 41.66 -4.30
C HIS A 14 -20.94 40.94 -3.19
N SER A 15 -21.14 41.34 -1.93
CA SER A 15 -20.49 40.70 -0.78
C SER A 15 -20.88 39.23 -0.64
N LYS A 16 -22.14 38.86 -0.92
CA LYS A 16 -22.60 37.46 -0.90
C LYS A 16 -21.95 36.64 -2.01
N MET A 17 -21.76 37.23 -3.19
CA MET A 17 -21.10 36.59 -4.32
C MET A 17 -19.61 36.35 -4.04
N GLU A 18 -18.89 37.35 -3.52
CA GLU A 18 -17.49 37.21 -3.11
C GLU A 18 -17.34 36.14 -2.03
N ASN A 19 -18.22 36.14 -1.02
CA ASN A 19 -18.22 35.11 0.01
C ASN A 19 -18.50 33.71 -0.55
N ALA A 20 -19.39 33.58 -1.53
CA ALA A 20 -19.67 32.31 -2.19
C ALA A 20 -18.46 31.82 -3.02
N GLU A 21 -17.76 32.71 -3.71
CA GLU A 21 -16.55 32.37 -4.47
C GLU A 21 -15.42 31.91 -3.55
N VAL A 22 -15.16 32.66 -2.47
CA VAL A 22 -14.16 32.29 -1.46
C VAL A 22 -14.51 30.93 -0.84
N LEU A 23 -15.79 30.68 -0.56
CA LEU A 23 -16.25 29.40 -0.06
C LEU A 23 -16.01 28.27 -1.06
N GLU A 24 -16.33 28.46 -2.34
CA GLU A 24 -16.10 27.47 -3.40
C GLU A 24 -14.61 27.11 -3.53
N LEU A 25 -13.74 28.12 -3.59
CA LEU A 25 -12.30 27.93 -3.65
C LEU A 25 -11.77 27.20 -2.40
N THR A 26 -12.30 27.53 -1.23
CA THR A 26 -11.94 26.88 0.03
C THR A 26 -12.38 25.43 0.06
N VAL A 27 -13.61 25.11 -0.36
CA VAL A 27 -14.12 23.74 -0.45
C VAL A 27 -13.25 22.91 -1.41
N LYS A 28 -12.96 23.43 -2.62
CA LYS A 28 -12.06 22.77 -3.58
C LYS A 28 -10.67 22.53 -3.01
N ARG A 29 -10.14 23.46 -2.18
CA ARG A 29 -8.84 23.30 -1.52
C ARG A 29 -8.90 22.21 -0.45
N VAL A 30 -9.91 22.22 0.42
CA VAL A 30 -10.10 21.20 1.46
C VAL A 30 -10.25 19.82 0.84
N GLN A 31 -11.06 19.69 -0.21
CA GLN A 31 -11.23 18.43 -0.93
C GLN A 31 -9.90 17.90 -1.48
N ARG A 32 -9.08 18.76 -2.11
CA ARG A 32 -7.74 18.38 -2.57
C ARG A 32 -6.81 17.95 -1.44
N ILE A 33 -6.83 18.65 -0.31
CA ILE A 33 -6.01 18.29 0.86
C ILE A 33 -6.41 16.92 1.39
N LEU A 34 -7.72 16.65 1.52
CA LEU A 34 -8.22 15.36 1.98
C LEU A 34 -7.86 14.23 1.01
N GLN A 35 -8.05 14.44 -0.30
CA GLN A 35 -7.66 13.47 -1.32
C GLN A 35 -6.16 13.18 -1.30
N SER A 36 -5.33 14.22 -1.22
CA SER A 36 -3.87 14.07 -1.12
C SER A 36 -3.45 13.32 0.13
N LYS A 37 -4.10 13.57 1.27
CA LYS A 37 -3.80 12.88 2.53
C LYS A 37 -4.15 11.39 2.46
N THR A 38 -5.29 11.05 1.87
CA THR A 38 -5.68 9.65 1.65
C THR A 38 -4.67 8.96 0.75
N ALA A 39 -4.33 9.55 -0.41
CA ALA A 39 -3.37 8.98 -1.33
C ALA A 39 -1.99 8.76 -0.69
N GLU A 40 -1.51 9.70 0.14
CA GLU A 40 -0.24 9.55 0.83
C GLU A 40 -0.29 8.45 1.90
N SER A 41 -1.40 8.32 2.63
CA SER A 41 -1.61 7.22 3.57
C SER A 41 -1.58 5.86 2.86
N ASP A 42 -2.25 5.75 1.72
CA ASP A 42 -2.27 4.51 0.92
C ASP A 42 -0.86 4.16 0.40
N ARG A 43 -0.09 5.17 -0.03
CA ARG A 43 1.31 4.97 -0.46
C ARG A 43 2.19 4.47 0.68
N LEU A 44 2.08 5.06 1.86
CA LEU A 44 2.84 4.61 3.04
C LEU A 44 2.44 3.19 3.47
N GLN A 45 1.15 2.84 3.39
CA GLN A 45 0.70 1.47 3.66
C GLN A 45 1.25 0.48 2.63
N HIS A 46 1.26 0.85 1.36
CA HIS A 46 1.83 0.03 0.29
C HIS A 46 3.33 -0.20 0.51
N GLU A 47 4.08 0.87 0.77
CA GLU A 47 5.52 0.79 1.04
C GLU A 47 5.83 -0.06 2.28
N ALA A 48 5.06 0.11 3.37
CA ALA A 48 5.21 -0.71 4.57
C ALA A 48 4.93 -2.19 4.28
N SER A 49 3.92 -2.48 3.47
CA SER A 49 3.59 -3.84 3.04
C SER A 49 4.69 -4.45 2.17
N GLU A 50 5.25 -3.71 1.22
CA GLU A 50 6.37 -4.17 0.38
C GLU A 50 7.62 -4.47 1.22
N ARG A 51 7.96 -3.58 2.16
CA ARG A 51 9.08 -3.79 3.08
C ARG A 51 8.86 -5.02 3.97
N PHE A 52 7.64 -5.23 4.46
CA PHE A 52 7.29 -6.42 5.22
C PHE A 52 7.46 -7.69 4.38
N ALA A 53 6.94 -7.69 3.14
CA ALA A 53 7.08 -8.84 2.23
C ALA A 53 8.56 -9.15 1.94
N ALA A 54 9.38 -8.13 1.70
CA ALA A 54 10.83 -8.30 1.53
C ALA A 54 11.50 -8.91 2.78
N GLY A 55 11.17 -8.40 3.98
CA GLY A 55 11.68 -8.95 5.23
C GLY A 55 11.22 -10.39 5.48
N TYR A 56 9.99 -10.73 5.09
CA TYR A 56 9.47 -12.09 5.18
C TYR A 56 10.25 -13.05 4.25
N ILE A 57 10.54 -12.64 3.02
CA ILE A 57 11.39 -13.42 2.09
C ILE A 57 12.79 -13.62 2.67
N GLN A 58 13.38 -12.58 3.28
CA GLN A 58 14.68 -12.70 3.91
C GLN A 58 14.65 -13.71 5.07
N CYS A 59 13.63 -13.65 5.93
CA CYS A 59 13.44 -14.62 7.01
C CYS A 59 13.32 -16.05 6.45
N MET A 60 12.58 -16.25 5.36
CA MET A 60 12.51 -17.54 4.65
C MET A 60 13.86 -18.06 4.20
N HIS A 61 14.69 -17.18 3.65
CA HIS A 61 16.03 -17.55 3.23
C HIS A 61 16.92 -17.97 4.41
N GLU A 62 16.84 -17.24 5.51
CA GLU A 62 17.59 -17.56 6.73
C GLU A 62 17.14 -18.91 7.32
N VAL A 63 15.82 -19.15 7.39
CA VAL A 63 15.26 -20.43 7.84
C VAL A 63 15.73 -21.58 6.94
N HIS A 64 15.63 -21.43 5.62
CA HIS A 64 16.12 -22.43 4.67
C HIS A 64 17.61 -22.72 4.90
N THR A 65 18.44 -21.68 4.96
CA THR A 65 19.89 -21.81 5.16
C THR A 65 20.22 -22.51 6.47
N PHE A 66 19.48 -22.20 7.55
CA PHE A 66 19.65 -22.85 8.84
C PHE A 66 19.31 -24.34 8.74
N VAL A 67 18.13 -24.70 8.22
CA VAL A 67 17.69 -26.11 8.20
C VAL A 67 18.51 -26.97 7.23
N SER A 68 19.00 -26.40 6.12
CA SER A 68 19.86 -27.13 5.17
C SER A 68 21.26 -27.42 5.71
N ASN A 69 21.78 -26.59 6.60
CA ASN A 69 23.14 -26.74 7.14
C ASN A 69 23.17 -27.35 8.54
N CYS A 70 22.01 -27.62 9.14
CA CYS A 70 21.91 -28.17 10.49
C CYS A 70 21.92 -29.72 10.46
N PRO A 71 22.98 -30.38 10.96
CA PRO A 71 22.99 -31.83 11.08
C PRO A 71 21.95 -32.27 12.13
N GLY A 72 20.99 -33.10 11.71
CA GLY A 72 19.95 -33.65 12.59
C GLY A 72 18.53 -33.15 12.32
N ILE A 73 18.35 -32.23 11.37
CA ILE A 73 17.02 -31.86 10.88
C ILE A 73 16.65 -32.77 9.71
N ASP A 74 15.47 -33.39 9.80
CA ASP A 74 14.93 -34.23 8.73
C ASP A 74 14.50 -33.38 7.52
N ALA A 75 14.80 -33.87 6.32
CA ALA A 75 14.51 -33.16 5.08
C ALA A 75 13.00 -32.99 4.83
N SER A 76 12.16 -33.94 5.27
CA SER A 76 10.70 -33.83 5.15
C SER A 76 10.18 -32.73 6.08
N LEU A 77 10.66 -32.71 7.32
CA LEU A 77 10.28 -31.68 8.29
C LEU A 77 10.69 -30.27 7.83
N ALA A 78 11.90 -30.13 7.26
CA ALA A 78 12.35 -28.88 6.67
C ALA A 78 11.43 -28.41 5.53
N ALA A 79 11.02 -29.34 4.64
CA ALA A 79 10.10 -29.04 3.55
C ALA A 79 8.70 -28.64 4.06
N GLU A 80 8.16 -29.33 5.06
CA GLU A 80 6.87 -29.01 5.68
C GLU A 80 6.87 -27.61 6.30
N LEU A 81 7.92 -27.27 7.05
CA LEU A 81 8.09 -25.94 7.64
C LEU A 81 8.14 -24.85 6.57
N LEU A 82 8.95 -25.05 5.53
CA LEU A 82 9.10 -24.09 4.44
C LEU A 82 7.82 -23.93 3.62
N ASN A 83 7.06 -25.01 3.40
CA ASN A 83 5.74 -24.96 2.78
C ASN A 83 4.74 -24.18 3.65
N HIS A 84 4.70 -24.43 4.96
CA HIS A 84 3.84 -23.71 5.88
C HIS A 84 4.11 -22.20 5.84
N LEU A 85 5.38 -21.80 5.80
CA LEU A 85 5.76 -20.41 5.75
C LEU A 85 5.47 -19.76 4.39
N LEU A 86 5.53 -20.52 3.28
CA LEU A 86 5.06 -20.05 1.98
C LEU A 86 3.54 -19.84 1.96
N GLU A 87 2.77 -20.74 2.58
CA GLU A 87 1.32 -20.62 2.71
C GLU A 87 0.89 -19.45 3.61
N SER A 88 1.68 -19.16 4.64
CA SER A 88 1.44 -18.08 5.62
C SER A 88 1.85 -16.69 5.10
N MET A 89 2.44 -16.61 3.91
CA MET A 89 2.91 -15.35 3.35
C MET A 89 1.72 -14.42 3.03
N PRO A 90 1.71 -13.17 3.53
CA PRO A 90 0.67 -12.22 3.20
C PRO A 90 0.80 -11.82 1.72
N LEU A 91 -0.09 -12.38 0.89
CA LEU A 91 -0.15 -12.11 -0.54
C LEU A 91 -0.63 -10.67 -0.77
N THR A 92 0.29 -9.72 -0.73
CA THR A 92 0.06 -8.44 -1.37
C THR A 92 0.38 -8.55 -2.86
N LEU A 93 -0.34 -7.78 -3.69
CA LEU A 93 -0.24 -7.76 -5.16
C LEU A 93 1.21 -7.71 -5.69
N SER A 94 2.15 -7.28 -4.85
CA SER A 94 3.60 -7.30 -5.04
C SER A 94 4.18 -8.69 -5.36
N LEU A 95 3.62 -9.78 -4.83
CA LEU A 95 4.11 -11.15 -5.06
C LEU A 95 3.56 -11.85 -6.29
N LEU A 96 2.39 -11.45 -6.81
CA LEU A 96 1.92 -11.91 -8.13
C LEU A 96 2.92 -11.56 -9.24
N ARG A 97 3.72 -10.50 -9.05
CA ARG A 97 4.82 -10.13 -9.95
C ARG A 97 6.08 -10.98 -9.79
N LEU A 98 6.31 -11.56 -8.61
CA LEU A 98 7.51 -12.36 -8.30
C LEU A 98 7.28 -13.86 -8.50
N PHE A 99 6.04 -14.34 -8.34
CA PHE A 99 5.66 -15.75 -8.47
C PHE A 99 4.44 -15.93 -9.36
N PRO A 100 4.58 -15.74 -10.69
CA PRO A 100 3.47 -15.91 -11.63
C PRO A 100 2.95 -17.37 -11.69
N HIS A 101 3.73 -18.35 -11.23
CA HIS A 101 3.41 -19.77 -11.34
C HIS A 101 2.58 -20.35 -10.19
N ARG A 102 2.23 -19.57 -9.16
CA ARG A 102 1.45 -20.09 -8.02
C ARG A 102 -0.05 -20.33 -8.35
N LEU A 103 -0.52 -19.93 -9.52
CA LEU A 103 -1.92 -20.14 -9.94
C LEU A 103 -2.18 -21.53 -10.53
N GLU A 104 -1.14 -22.33 -10.84
CA GLU A 104 -1.31 -23.64 -11.51
C GLU A 104 -1.15 -24.87 -10.60
N GLY A 105 -1.12 -24.71 -9.27
CA GLY A 105 -1.10 -25.87 -8.36
C GLY A 105 0.17 -26.74 -8.44
N GLN A 106 1.24 -26.23 -9.04
CA GLN A 106 2.55 -26.86 -9.03
C GLN A 106 3.37 -26.32 -7.84
N ALA A 107 3.83 -27.21 -6.95
CA ALA A 107 4.77 -26.85 -5.90
C ALA A 107 6.00 -26.16 -6.53
N VAL A 108 6.18 -24.87 -6.25
CA VAL A 108 7.30 -24.10 -6.80
C VAL A 108 8.57 -24.63 -6.14
N PRO A 109 9.60 -25.07 -6.90
CA PRO A 109 10.88 -25.41 -6.30
C PRO A 109 11.42 -24.18 -5.58
N PHE A 110 11.81 -24.32 -4.32
CA PHE A 110 12.37 -23.23 -3.48
C PHE A 110 13.54 -22.48 -4.14
N GLN A 111 14.16 -23.08 -5.17
CA GLN A 111 15.20 -22.48 -6.02
C GLN A 111 14.72 -21.30 -6.89
N SER A 112 13.41 -21.11 -7.06
CA SER A 112 12.84 -20.05 -7.91
C SER A 112 12.44 -18.78 -7.16
N VAL A 113 12.64 -18.70 -5.83
CA VAL A 113 12.57 -17.42 -5.13
C VAL A 113 13.75 -16.59 -5.65
N PRO A 114 13.53 -15.48 -6.38
CA PRO A 114 14.63 -14.68 -6.87
C PRO A 114 15.43 -14.26 -5.64
N VAL A 115 16.62 -14.84 -5.50
CA VAL A 115 17.63 -14.38 -4.56
C VAL A 115 17.86 -12.94 -4.99
N LEU A 116 17.32 -11.99 -4.23
CA LEU A 116 17.71 -10.60 -4.35
C LEU A 116 19.11 -10.52 -3.76
N THR A 117 20.07 -11.12 -4.48
CA THR A 117 21.48 -11.09 -4.17
C THR A 117 21.87 -9.64 -4.25
N ARG A 118 22.32 -9.11 -3.12
CA ARG A 118 23.06 -7.86 -3.09
C ARG A 118 24.37 -8.02 -3.84
#